data_AF-A0A2E3GZD5-F1
#
_entry.id   AF-A0A2E3GZD5-F1
#
_cell.length_a   1.000
_cell.length_b   1.000
_cell.length_c   1.000
_cell.angle_alpha   90.00
_cell.angle_beta   90.00
_cell.angle_gamma   90.00
#
_symmetry.space_group_name_H-M   'P 1'
#
loop_
_entity.id
_entity.type
_entity.pdbx_description
1 polymer ?
#
loop_
_entity_poly.entity_id
_entity_poly.type
_entity_poly.pdbx_seq_one_letter_code
_entity_poly.pdbx_strand_id
1 'polypeptide(L)'
;MPCKKCDNGKWKWGERGECKYISKDACEKANPKHYENLTNTKIVELIISDESEELTIDAISLVTSPAIEQNFVFFGKEKNNLTFAKIDEEKRMLVSPALIPNKQIFRHDPNTNSDYYVYFSKDTVRQASELYLKHNNHHKATYQHEDRVSGVLTIESWIKEGDMDKSKLYGYDLPNGTWFVKMKIENDEMWEKIKEGELKGLSIEGYFIDKMEKMSETVKPTDEEILTALNEIIQDIKNQTEQ
;
A
#
# COMPACT_ATOMS: atom_id res chain seq x y z
N MET A 1 17.69 -2.29 -22.42
CA MET A 1 18.94 -1.55 -22.16
C MET A 1 18.73 -0.16 -22.73
N PRO A 2 18.66 0.92 -21.94
CA PRO A 2 18.22 2.22 -22.44
C PRO A 2 19.12 2.78 -23.56
N CYS A 3 18.56 3.66 -24.38
CA CYS A 3 19.29 4.41 -25.39
C CYS A 3 20.27 5.38 -24.71
N LYS A 4 21.53 5.38 -25.15
CA LYS A 4 22.59 6.24 -24.63
C LYS A 4 23.10 7.18 -25.71
N LYS A 5 23.42 8.42 -25.31
CA LYS A 5 24.06 9.40 -26.17
C LYS A 5 25.54 9.04 -26.34
N CYS A 6 26.04 9.16 -27.56
CA CYS A 6 27.44 8.97 -27.91
C CYS A 6 28.17 10.31 -27.99
N ASP A 7 29.50 10.24 -27.95
CA ASP A 7 30.37 11.43 -28.02
C ASP A 7 30.22 12.19 -29.33
N ASN A 8 29.84 11.51 -30.41
CA ASN A 8 29.56 12.10 -31.72
C ASN A 8 28.15 12.74 -31.84
N GLY A 9 27.42 12.88 -30.73
CA GLY A 9 26.08 13.48 -30.68
C GLY A 9 24.94 12.56 -31.13
N LYS A 10 25.24 11.40 -31.73
CA LYS A 10 24.26 10.37 -32.09
C LYS A 10 23.90 9.49 -30.88
N TRP A 11 22.93 8.61 -31.06
CA TRP A 11 22.41 7.72 -30.02
C TRP A 11 22.66 6.26 -30.40
N LYS A 12 22.84 5.41 -29.37
CA LYS A 12 23.02 3.95 -29.48
C LYS A 12 22.11 3.19 -28.53
N TRP A 13 21.83 1.92 -28.87
CA TRP A 13 21.08 1.01 -28.01
C TRP A 13 21.98 0.30 -27.00
N GLY A 14 21.80 0.56 -25.70
CA GLY A 14 22.66 0.00 -24.65
C GLY A 14 24.13 0.43 -24.78
N GLU A 15 25.02 -0.26 -24.07
CA GLU A 15 26.44 0.14 -24.02
C GLU A 15 27.22 -0.29 -25.25
N ARG A 16 26.84 -1.42 -25.84
CA ARG A 16 27.52 -2.06 -26.98
C ARG A 16 26.87 -1.77 -28.34
N GLY A 17 25.82 -0.94 -28.37
CA GLY A 17 25.14 -0.58 -29.61
C GLY A 17 25.93 0.39 -30.48
N GLU A 18 25.57 0.45 -31.76
CA GLU A 18 26.14 1.39 -32.73
C GLU A 18 25.54 2.80 -32.56
N CYS A 19 26.39 3.83 -32.63
CA CYS A 19 26.01 5.25 -32.57
C CYS A 19 25.39 5.73 -33.88
N LYS A 20 24.21 5.22 -34.21
CA LYS A 20 23.56 5.43 -35.51
C LYS A 20 22.28 6.27 -35.49
N TYR A 21 21.65 6.42 -34.33
CA TYR A 21 20.38 7.12 -34.23
C TYR A 21 20.58 8.62 -34.08
N ILE A 22 19.77 9.40 -34.79
CA ILE A 22 19.87 10.88 -34.83
C ILE A 22 19.31 11.56 -33.57
N SER A 23 18.42 10.87 -32.85
CA SER A 23 17.81 11.35 -31.62
C SER A 23 17.55 10.17 -30.67
N LYS A 24 17.27 10.49 -29.40
CA LYS A 24 16.82 9.51 -28.42
C LYS A 24 15.56 8.82 -28.93
N ASP A 25 14.53 9.58 -29.30
CA ASP A 25 13.27 9.08 -29.83
C ASP A 25 13.43 8.13 -31.02
N ALA A 26 14.34 8.42 -31.95
CA ALA A 26 14.61 7.54 -33.10
C ALA A 26 15.22 6.19 -32.65
N CYS A 27 16.07 6.20 -31.62
CA CYS A 27 16.60 5.00 -31.00
C CYS A 27 15.51 4.22 -30.24
N GLU A 28 14.61 4.92 -29.54
CA GLU A 28 13.53 4.31 -28.75
C GLU A 28 12.45 3.68 -29.63
N LYS A 29 12.00 4.39 -30.68
CA LYS A 29 11.07 3.86 -31.69
C LYS A 29 11.62 2.66 -32.44
N ALA A 30 12.93 2.56 -32.60
CA ALA A 30 13.59 1.41 -33.22
C ALA A 30 13.73 0.19 -32.28
N ASN A 31 13.51 0.38 -30.97
CA ASN A 31 13.57 -0.68 -29.96
C ASN A 31 12.30 -0.72 -29.08
N PRO A 32 11.10 -0.79 -29.69
CA PRO A 32 9.82 -0.52 -29.01
C PRO A 32 9.50 -1.54 -27.92
N LYS A 33 9.76 -2.84 -28.17
CA LYS A 33 9.52 -3.93 -27.20
C LYS A 33 10.23 -3.76 -25.86
N HIS A 34 11.30 -2.98 -25.82
CA HIS A 34 12.07 -2.78 -24.60
C HIS A 34 11.64 -1.52 -23.83
N TYR A 35 10.91 -0.61 -24.49
CA TYR A 35 10.25 0.54 -23.87
C TYR A 35 8.78 0.27 -23.51
N GLU A 36 8.10 -0.65 -24.20
CA GLU A 36 6.82 -1.23 -23.75
C GLU A 36 6.98 -1.95 -22.41
N ASN A 37 8.12 -2.61 -22.19
CA ASN A 37 8.52 -3.20 -20.90
C ASN A 37 9.14 -2.19 -19.92
N LEU A 38 9.24 -0.92 -20.30
CA LEU A 38 9.49 0.23 -19.40
C LEU A 38 8.18 0.99 -19.17
N THR A 39 7.03 0.30 -19.23
CA THR A 39 5.85 0.74 -18.49
C THR A 39 6.27 0.78 -17.03
N ASN A 40 6.64 1.98 -16.56
CA ASN A 40 6.95 2.21 -15.15
C ASN A 40 5.76 1.66 -14.37
N THR A 41 5.99 0.58 -13.61
CA THR A 41 5.02 0.08 -12.67
C THR A 41 4.59 1.26 -11.78
N LYS A 42 3.34 1.70 -11.92
CA LYS A 42 2.83 2.85 -11.17
C LYS A 42 2.86 2.47 -9.70
N ILE A 43 3.62 3.22 -8.91
CA ILE A 43 3.68 3.05 -7.45
C ILE A 43 3.13 4.32 -6.83
N VAL A 44 2.09 4.18 -6.02
CA VAL A 44 1.34 5.28 -5.42
C VAL A 44 1.51 5.26 -3.90
N GLU A 45 1.83 6.41 -3.32
CA GLU A 45 1.78 6.58 -1.86
C GLU A 45 0.34 6.90 -1.46
N LEU A 46 -0.22 6.08 -0.58
CA LEU A 46 -1.52 6.33 0.02
C LEU A 46 -1.34 7.12 1.31
N ILE A 47 -2.13 8.17 1.47
CA ILE A 47 -2.12 9.06 2.65
C ILE A 47 -3.52 9.24 3.21
N ILE A 48 -3.56 9.82 4.41
CA ILE A 48 -4.78 10.13 5.12
C ILE A 48 -5.21 11.55 4.73
N SER A 49 -6.49 11.71 4.38
CA SER A 49 -7.07 13.04 4.18
C SER A 49 -7.48 13.64 5.52
N ASP A 50 -7.20 14.93 5.72
CA ASP A 50 -7.58 15.64 6.94
C ASP A 50 -9.10 15.79 7.05
N GLU A 51 -9.80 15.77 5.92
CA GLU A 51 -11.26 15.86 5.82
C GLU A 51 -11.98 14.53 6.11
N SER A 52 -11.25 13.42 6.13
CA SER A 52 -11.81 12.07 6.26
C SER A 52 -11.06 11.22 7.29
N GLU A 53 -10.46 11.84 8.32
CA GLU A 53 -9.71 11.12 9.36
C GLU A 53 -10.53 9.98 9.98
N GLU A 54 -11.84 10.21 10.22
CA GLU A 54 -12.75 9.24 10.83
C GLU A 54 -12.95 7.97 9.99
N LEU A 55 -12.72 8.07 8.68
CA LEU A 55 -12.87 6.98 7.70
C LEU A 55 -11.56 6.25 7.42
N THR A 56 -10.44 6.71 8.00
CA THR A 56 -9.09 6.19 7.69
C THR A 56 -8.95 4.70 7.92
N ILE A 57 -9.46 4.20 9.04
CA ILE A 57 -9.54 2.76 9.33
C ILE A 57 -10.92 2.50 9.93
N ASP A 58 -11.87 1.98 9.15
CA ASP A 58 -13.19 1.59 9.69
C ASP A 58 -13.12 0.24 10.40
N ALA A 59 -12.40 -0.74 9.86
CA ALA A 59 -12.33 -2.08 10.43
C ALA A 59 -11.00 -2.77 10.14
N ILE A 60 -10.74 -3.84 10.91
CA ILE A 60 -9.69 -4.82 10.60
C ILE A 60 -10.37 -6.14 10.25
N SER A 61 -10.13 -6.60 9.03
CA SER A 61 -10.69 -7.82 8.47
C SER A 61 -9.81 -9.03 8.75
N LEU A 62 -10.44 -10.13 9.15
CA LEU A 62 -9.82 -11.46 9.15
C LEU A 62 -9.94 -12.04 7.74
N VAL A 63 -8.81 -12.35 7.11
CA VAL A 63 -8.77 -12.76 5.71
C VAL A 63 -7.95 -14.03 5.48
N THR A 64 -8.30 -14.75 4.41
CA THR A 64 -7.53 -15.93 3.95
C THR A 64 -6.23 -15.53 3.26
N SER A 65 -6.25 -14.41 2.53
CA SER A 65 -5.12 -13.93 1.73
C SER A 65 -4.76 -12.50 2.14
N PRO A 66 -3.84 -12.33 3.12
CA PRO A 66 -3.50 -11.01 3.65
C PRO A 66 -2.83 -10.14 2.60
N ALA A 67 -3.31 -8.90 2.44
CA ALA A 67 -2.79 -7.97 1.43
C ALA A 67 -1.30 -7.63 1.65
N ILE A 68 -0.82 -7.70 2.89
CA ILE A 68 0.59 -7.47 3.24
C ILE A 68 1.45 -8.76 3.23
N GLU A 69 0.87 -9.89 2.82
CA GLU A 69 1.52 -11.21 2.75
C GLU A 69 2.13 -11.65 4.09
N GLN A 70 1.54 -11.23 5.20
CA GLN A 70 1.93 -11.67 6.54
C GLN A 70 0.78 -12.43 7.18
N ASN A 71 1.09 -13.63 7.66
CA ASN A 71 0.16 -14.40 8.45
C ASN A 71 0.20 -13.94 9.91
N PHE A 72 -0.93 -14.03 10.59
CA PHE A 72 -0.98 -13.81 12.03
C PHE A 72 -0.39 -15.01 12.79
N VAL A 73 -0.01 -14.78 14.04
CA VAL A 73 0.42 -15.82 14.98
C VAL A 73 -0.60 -15.91 16.11
N PHE A 74 -1.06 -17.11 16.42
CA PHE A 74 -2.02 -17.36 17.48
C PHE A 74 -1.49 -18.39 18.49
N PHE A 75 -2.06 -18.38 19.68
CA PHE A 75 -1.63 -19.24 20.79
C PHE A 75 -2.39 -20.57 20.73
N GLY A 76 -1.71 -21.69 20.41
CA GLY A 76 -2.29 -23.03 20.30
C GLY A 76 -1.26 -24.16 20.51
N LYS A 77 -1.72 -25.40 20.72
CA LYS A 77 -0.88 -26.49 21.26
C LYS A 77 0.18 -27.10 20.35
N GLU A 78 0.24 -26.84 19.05
CA GLU A 78 1.21 -27.56 18.21
C GLU A 78 1.90 -26.74 17.09
N LYS A 79 3.21 -27.01 17.00
CA LYS A 79 4.14 -26.82 15.86
C LYS A 79 4.50 -25.41 15.43
N ASN A 80 4.96 -24.60 16.36
CA ASN A 80 6.06 -23.68 16.07
C ASN A 80 7.10 -23.78 17.20
N ASN A 81 8.37 -24.01 16.85
CA ASN A 81 9.52 -24.04 17.77
C ASN A 81 9.79 -22.66 18.36
N LEU A 82 8.85 -22.13 19.13
CA LEU A 82 9.02 -20.98 19.99
C LEU A 82 8.73 -21.48 21.40
N THR A 83 9.81 -21.73 22.14
CA THR A 83 9.82 -22.21 23.50
C THR A 83 9.09 -21.23 24.41
N PHE A 84 7.77 -21.39 24.52
CA PHE A 84 6.96 -20.67 25.51
C PHE A 84 6.41 -21.67 26.52
N ALA A 85 6.95 -21.57 27.73
CA ALA A 85 6.48 -22.28 28.91
C ALA A 85 4.97 -22.03 29.10
N LYS A 86 4.18 -23.12 29.07
CA LYS A 86 2.74 -23.17 29.39
C LYS A 86 1.91 -22.03 28.79
N ILE A 87 1.69 -22.10 27.47
CA ILE A 87 0.65 -21.31 26.80
C ILE A 87 -0.71 -21.95 27.05
N ASP A 88 -1.60 -21.14 27.60
CA ASP A 88 -3.00 -21.43 27.90
C ASP A 88 -3.83 -21.34 26.60
N GLU A 89 -4.39 -22.48 26.18
CA GLU A 89 -5.18 -22.66 24.97
C GLU A 89 -6.50 -21.89 24.97
N GLU A 90 -6.99 -21.44 26.14
CA GLU A 90 -8.28 -20.76 26.26
C GLU A 90 -8.20 -19.26 25.96
N LYS A 91 -6.99 -18.72 25.73
CA LYS A 91 -6.82 -17.27 25.62
C LYS A 91 -7.42 -16.68 24.34
N ARG A 92 -7.62 -17.49 23.30
CA ARG A 92 -8.17 -17.08 21.99
C ARG A 92 -7.61 -15.74 21.50
N MET A 93 -6.27 -15.64 21.51
CA MET A 93 -5.56 -14.42 21.15
C MET A 93 -4.77 -14.60 19.87
N LEU A 94 -4.69 -13.52 19.11
CA LEU A 94 -4.00 -13.41 17.82
C LEU A 94 -3.10 -12.18 17.83
N VAL A 95 -1.89 -12.30 17.28
CA VAL A 95 -0.93 -11.21 17.11
C VAL A 95 -0.53 -11.11 15.64
N SER A 96 -0.69 -9.94 15.04
CA SER A 96 -0.40 -9.73 13.62
C SER A 96 0.04 -8.31 13.33
N PRO A 97 0.90 -8.10 12.32
CA PRO A 97 0.98 -6.79 11.68
C PRO A 97 -0.36 -6.46 11.02
N ALA A 98 -0.80 -5.21 11.15
CA ALA A 98 -1.93 -4.63 10.42
C ALA A 98 -1.46 -3.82 9.21
N LEU A 99 -0.34 -3.09 9.36
CA LEU A 99 0.33 -2.38 8.27
C LEU A 99 1.85 -2.43 8.42
N ILE A 100 2.55 -2.49 7.28
CA ILE A 100 4.02 -2.50 7.20
C ILE A 100 4.46 -1.31 6.34
N PRO A 101 5.30 -0.40 6.87
CA PRO A 101 5.80 0.74 6.11
C PRO A 101 6.50 0.31 4.83
N ASN A 102 6.24 1.05 3.75
CA ASN A 102 6.86 0.90 2.43
C ASN A 102 6.68 -0.49 1.79
N LYS A 103 5.86 -1.38 2.36
CA LYS A 103 5.47 -2.62 1.70
C LYS A 103 4.60 -2.26 0.51
N GLN A 104 5.05 -2.67 -0.68
CA GLN A 104 4.28 -2.53 -1.90
C GLN A 104 3.15 -3.54 -1.89
N ILE A 105 1.94 -3.06 -2.15
CA ILE A 105 0.71 -3.84 -2.17
C ILE A 105 0.13 -3.74 -3.57
N PHE A 106 -0.07 -4.88 -4.23
CA PHE A 106 -0.63 -4.94 -5.57
C PHE A 106 -2.10 -4.49 -5.59
N ARG A 107 -2.47 -3.74 -6.62
CA ARG A 107 -3.82 -3.28 -6.91
C ARG A 107 -4.10 -3.42 -8.40
N HIS A 108 -5.34 -3.79 -8.69
CA HIS A 108 -5.88 -3.83 -10.04
C HIS A 108 -7.06 -2.88 -10.10
N ASP A 109 -7.02 -1.92 -11.03
CA ASP A 109 -8.17 -1.06 -11.33
C ASP A 109 -8.99 -1.70 -12.46
N PRO A 110 -10.19 -2.22 -12.17
CA PRO A 110 -11.03 -2.86 -13.18
C PRO A 110 -11.55 -1.89 -14.25
N ASN A 111 -11.63 -0.59 -13.96
CA ASN A 111 -12.15 0.40 -14.90
C ASN A 111 -11.13 0.73 -15.99
N THR A 112 -9.86 0.87 -15.60
CA THR A 112 -8.76 1.15 -16.52
C THR A 112 -8.02 -0.11 -16.98
N ASN A 113 -8.38 -1.27 -16.42
CA ASN A 113 -7.69 -2.55 -16.60
C ASN A 113 -6.17 -2.41 -16.40
N SER A 114 -5.78 -1.66 -15.37
CA SER A 114 -4.38 -1.32 -15.09
C SER A 114 -3.93 -1.86 -13.74
N ASP A 115 -2.72 -2.39 -13.73
CA ASP A 115 -2.05 -2.91 -12.55
C ASP A 115 -1.10 -1.85 -11.97
N TYR A 116 -1.18 -1.65 -10.66
CA TYR A 116 -0.33 -0.71 -9.94
C TYR A 116 -0.04 -1.20 -8.53
N TYR A 117 0.90 -0.56 -7.87
CA TYR A 117 1.22 -0.82 -6.48
C TYR A 117 0.91 0.40 -5.64
N VAL A 118 0.48 0.15 -4.42
CA VAL A 118 0.34 1.17 -3.39
C VAL A 118 1.28 0.88 -2.23
N TYR A 119 1.62 1.91 -1.46
CA TYR A 119 2.33 1.74 -0.20
C TYR A 119 1.94 2.82 0.80
N PHE A 120 2.24 2.56 2.07
CA PHE A 120 2.06 3.52 3.17
C PHE A 120 3.42 3.91 3.73
N SER A 121 3.64 5.21 3.92
CA SER A 121 4.84 5.71 4.58
C SER A 121 4.83 5.33 6.07
N LYS A 122 5.98 5.41 6.75
CA LYS A 122 6.06 5.20 8.20
C LYS A 122 5.13 6.14 8.97
N ASP A 123 5.01 7.39 8.54
CA ASP A 123 4.16 8.38 9.18
C ASP A 123 2.67 8.07 8.97
N THR A 124 2.30 7.64 7.76
CA THR A 124 0.92 7.21 7.47
C THR A 124 0.53 6.00 8.30
N VAL A 125 1.42 5.01 8.44
CA VAL A 125 1.17 3.83 9.28
C VAL A 125 0.97 4.22 10.75
N ARG A 126 1.81 5.12 11.28
CA ARG A 126 1.67 5.64 12.64
C ARG A 126 0.32 6.34 12.82
N GLN A 127 -0.01 7.28 11.95
CA GLN A 127 -1.26 8.04 12.01
C GLN A 127 -2.49 7.12 11.91
N ALA A 128 -2.47 6.12 11.01
CA ALA A 128 -3.54 5.14 10.91
C ALA A 128 -3.76 4.36 12.23
N SER A 129 -2.67 3.96 12.90
CA SER A 129 -2.75 3.25 14.19
C SER A 129 -3.36 4.11 15.31
N GLU A 130 -3.06 5.41 15.31
CA GLU A 130 -3.57 6.38 16.28
C GLU A 130 -5.06 6.66 16.02
N LEU A 131 -5.43 6.90 14.76
CA LEU A 131 -6.82 7.16 14.35
C LEU A 131 -7.74 5.95 14.61
N TYR A 132 -7.25 4.73 14.37
CA TYR A 132 -7.99 3.51 14.68
C TYR A 132 -8.44 3.46 16.15
N LEU A 133 -7.57 3.85 17.08
CA LEU A 133 -7.89 3.92 18.50
C LEU A 133 -8.73 5.16 18.82
N LYS A 134 -8.38 6.34 18.29
CA LYS A 134 -9.09 7.62 18.49
C LYS A 134 -10.57 7.51 18.15
N HIS A 135 -10.89 6.83 17.06
CA HIS A 135 -12.27 6.66 16.57
C HIS A 135 -12.96 5.42 17.13
N ASN A 136 -12.39 4.78 18.16
CA ASN A 136 -12.98 3.63 18.83
C ASN A 136 -13.19 2.43 17.87
N ASN A 137 -12.40 2.28 16.80
CA ASN A 137 -12.61 1.23 15.80
C ASN A 137 -12.03 -0.13 16.23
N HIS A 138 -11.45 -0.22 17.43
CA HIS A 138 -10.86 -1.43 18.00
C HIS A 138 -11.83 -2.61 18.22
N HIS A 139 -13.14 -2.36 18.19
CA HIS A 139 -14.19 -3.39 18.25
C HIS A 139 -14.85 -3.68 16.89
N LYS A 140 -14.35 -3.07 15.80
CA LYS A 140 -14.87 -3.27 14.44
C LYS A 140 -13.96 -4.23 13.69
N ALA A 141 -14.51 -5.41 13.41
CA ALA A 141 -13.87 -6.41 12.59
C ALA A 141 -14.85 -6.98 11.56
N THR A 142 -14.29 -7.51 10.48
CA THR A 142 -15.01 -8.09 9.36
C THR A 142 -14.40 -9.44 8.98
N TYR A 143 -15.17 -10.23 8.24
CA TYR A 143 -14.70 -11.46 7.61
C TYR A 143 -14.61 -11.23 6.10
N GLN A 144 -13.42 -11.40 5.52
CA GLN A 144 -13.15 -11.26 4.08
C GLN A 144 -13.60 -9.93 3.43
N HIS A 145 -13.71 -8.84 4.21
CA HIS A 145 -14.22 -7.54 3.73
C HIS A 145 -15.71 -7.54 3.36
N GLU A 146 -16.47 -8.51 3.87
CA GLU A 146 -17.90 -8.64 3.58
C GLU A 146 -18.72 -8.37 4.85
N ASP A 147 -18.77 -9.35 5.75
CA ASP A 147 -19.64 -9.30 6.92
C ASP A 147 -18.93 -8.75 8.14
N ARG A 148 -19.60 -7.86 8.89
CA ARG A 148 -19.14 -7.49 10.23
C ARG A 148 -19.25 -8.67 11.17
N VAL A 149 -18.17 -8.92 11.92
CA VAL A 149 -18.12 -10.00 12.91
C VAL A 149 -18.04 -9.42 14.31
N SER A 150 -18.95 -9.88 15.18
CA SER A 150 -18.92 -9.59 16.61
C SER A 150 -17.95 -10.54 17.32
N GLY A 151 -17.57 -10.21 18.56
CA GLY A 151 -16.69 -11.06 19.36
C GLY A 151 -15.24 -11.07 18.87
N VAL A 152 -14.81 -10.03 18.15
CA VAL A 152 -13.43 -9.82 17.73
C VAL A 152 -13.01 -8.43 18.19
N LEU A 153 -12.05 -8.37 19.12
CA LEU A 153 -11.65 -7.13 19.79
C LEU A 153 -10.14 -6.94 19.73
N THR A 154 -9.68 -5.81 19.21
CA THR A 154 -8.29 -5.39 19.36
C THR A 154 -8.06 -4.91 20.80
N ILE A 155 -7.25 -5.66 21.54
CA ILE A 155 -6.93 -5.41 22.95
C ILE A 155 -5.56 -4.74 23.14
N GLU A 156 -4.73 -4.72 22.09
CA GLU A 156 -3.42 -4.07 22.08
C GLU A 156 -3.13 -3.58 20.67
N SER A 157 -2.54 -2.39 20.56
CA SER A 157 -2.11 -1.77 19.31
C SER A 157 -0.79 -1.05 19.57
N TRP A 158 0.24 -1.30 18.76
CA TRP A 158 1.55 -0.66 18.93
C TRP A 158 2.32 -0.51 17.62
N ILE A 159 3.23 0.46 17.58
CA ILE A 159 4.21 0.63 16.53
C ILE A 159 5.54 0.02 16.98
N LYS A 160 6.20 -0.74 16.10
CA LYS A 160 7.57 -1.22 16.34
C LYS A 160 8.57 -0.06 16.22
N GLU A 161 9.31 0.23 17.29
CA GLU A 161 10.22 1.40 17.31
C GLU A 161 11.71 1.06 17.18
N GLY A 162 12.10 -0.18 17.48
CA GLY A 162 13.50 -0.60 17.46
C GLY A 162 13.66 -2.11 17.34
N ASP A 163 14.90 -2.58 17.41
CA ASP A 163 15.22 -4.01 17.27
C ASP A 163 14.81 -4.83 18.49
N MET A 164 14.74 -4.21 19.67
CA MET A 164 14.23 -4.85 20.89
C MET A 164 12.72 -4.65 21.01
N ASP A 165 11.96 -5.18 20.05
CA ASP A 165 10.49 -5.13 20.05
C ASP A 165 9.90 -6.48 20.44
N LYS A 166 8.75 -6.44 21.14
CA LYS A 166 8.01 -7.63 21.54
C LYS A 166 7.51 -8.46 20.35
N SER A 167 7.41 -7.89 19.14
CA SER A 167 7.09 -8.62 17.91
C SER A 167 8.01 -9.83 17.69
N LYS A 168 9.28 -9.74 18.12
CA LYS A 168 10.26 -10.84 18.01
C LYS A 168 9.87 -12.05 18.86
N LEU A 169 9.16 -11.85 19.96
CA LEU A 169 8.60 -12.95 20.77
C LEU A 169 7.60 -13.78 19.96
N TYR A 170 6.97 -13.18 18.96
CA TYR A 170 6.01 -13.84 18.06
C TYR A 170 6.65 -14.30 16.74
N GLY A 171 7.98 -14.24 16.62
CA GLY A 171 8.70 -14.67 15.42
C GLY A 171 8.69 -13.65 14.27
N TYR A 172 8.25 -12.41 14.50
CA TYR A 172 8.29 -11.37 13.47
C TYR A 172 9.63 -10.65 13.44
N ASP A 173 10.22 -10.59 12.24
CA ASP A 173 11.34 -9.72 11.89
C ASP A 173 10.91 -8.72 10.81
N LEU A 174 10.29 -7.62 11.26
CA LEU A 174 9.67 -6.60 10.41
C LEU A 174 10.30 -5.22 10.68
N PRO A 175 10.25 -4.28 9.72
CA PRO A 175 10.88 -2.97 9.86
C PRO A 175 10.28 -2.11 10.98
N ASN A 176 11.05 -1.14 11.48
CA ASN A 176 10.53 -0.13 12.41
C ASN A 176 9.44 0.70 11.72
N GLY A 177 8.38 0.98 12.46
CA GLY A 177 7.16 1.61 11.95
C GLY A 177 6.05 0.61 11.62
N THR A 178 6.30 -0.70 11.62
CA THR A 178 5.24 -1.69 11.48
C THR A 178 4.22 -1.52 12.61
N TRP A 179 2.96 -1.39 12.21
CA TRP A 179 1.83 -1.38 13.12
C TRP A 179 1.37 -2.81 13.39
N PHE A 180 1.43 -3.21 14.65
CA PHE A 180 0.93 -4.48 15.13
C PHE A 180 -0.32 -4.31 15.97
N VAL A 181 -1.16 -5.34 15.92
CA VAL A 181 -2.33 -5.48 16.79
C VAL A 181 -2.33 -6.84 17.47
N LYS A 182 -2.92 -6.88 18.66
CA LYS A 182 -3.29 -8.09 19.36
C LYS A 182 -4.79 -8.12 19.52
N MET A 183 -5.41 -9.19 19.04
CA MET A 183 -6.85 -9.36 19.04
C MET A 183 -7.27 -10.51 19.95
N LYS A 184 -8.38 -10.33 20.66
CA LYS A 184 -9.10 -11.39 21.37
C LYS A 184 -10.30 -11.83 20.53
N ILE A 185 -10.42 -13.13 20.33
CA ILE A 185 -11.43 -13.76 19.48
C ILE A 185 -12.40 -14.55 20.37
N GLU A 186 -13.50 -13.93 20.77
CA GLU A 186 -14.59 -14.57 21.51
C GLU A 186 -15.59 -15.26 20.59
N ASN A 187 -15.58 -14.93 19.29
CA ASN A 187 -16.40 -15.57 18.27
C ASN A 187 -15.91 -17.00 17.97
N ASP A 188 -16.74 -18.00 18.27
CA ASP A 188 -16.42 -19.42 18.07
C ASP A 188 -16.17 -19.76 16.59
N GLU A 189 -16.99 -19.27 15.68
CA GLU A 189 -16.87 -19.55 14.25
C GLU A 189 -15.54 -19.02 13.69
N MET A 190 -15.21 -17.77 13.99
CA MET A 190 -13.95 -17.18 13.56
C MET A 190 -12.76 -17.92 14.18
N TRP A 191 -12.88 -18.34 15.43
CA TRP A 191 -11.82 -19.09 16.10
C TRP A 191 -11.59 -20.48 15.47
N GLU A 192 -12.64 -21.20 15.10
CA GLU A 192 -12.50 -22.47 14.37
C GLU A 192 -11.84 -22.25 13.00
N LYS A 193 -12.31 -21.27 12.22
CA LYS A 193 -11.71 -20.92 10.91
C LYS A 193 -10.22 -20.56 11.00
N ILE A 194 -9.82 -19.89 12.08
CA ILE A 194 -8.41 -19.60 12.38
C ILE A 194 -7.63 -20.90 12.65
N LYS A 195 -8.15 -21.79 13.49
CA LYS A 195 -7.49 -23.06 13.83
C LYS A 195 -7.37 -24.00 12.63
N GLU A 196 -8.38 -23.99 11.75
CA GLU A 196 -8.38 -24.76 10.50
C GLU A 196 -7.41 -24.18 9.45
N GLY A 197 -6.87 -22.98 9.68
CA GLY A 197 -5.96 -22.29 8.76
C GLY A 197 -6.66 -21.69 7.55
N GLU A 198 -7.99 -21.54 7.59
CA GLU A 198 -8.77 -20.83 6.58
C GLU A 198 -8.46 -19.34 6.61
N LEU A 199 -8.52 -18.75 7.81
CA LEU A 199 -8.10 -17.38 8.08
C LEU A 199 -6.60 -17.38 8.39
N LYS A 200 -5.85 -16.49 7.75
CA LYS A 200 -4.37 -16.52 7.82
C LYS A 200 -3.76 -15.21 8.25
N GLY A 201 -4.39 -14.07 8.02
CA GLY A 201 -3.83 -12.77 8.42
C GLY A 201 -4.91 -11.69 8.49
N LEU A 202 -4.43 -10.45 8.60
CA LEU A 202 -5.28 -9.27 8.72
C LEU A 202 -5.20 -8.41 7.47
N SER A 203 -6.27 -7.65 7.23
CA SER A 203 -6.33 -6.64 6.19
C SER A 203 -7.09 -5.43 6.72
N ILE A 204 -6.54 -4.24 6.51
CA ILE A 204 -7.19 -3.01 6.96
C ILE A 204 -8.29 -2.59 5.97
N GLU A 205 -9.38 -2.07 6.51
CA GLU A 205 -10.45 -1.42 5.74
C GLU A 205 -10.52 0.05 6.12
N GLY A 206 -10.53 0.91 5.12
CA GLY A 206 -10.63 2.33 5.33
C GLY A 206 -10.33 3.11 4.06
N TYR A 207 -10.49 4.42 4.17
CA TYR A 207 -10.34 5.34 3.06
C TYR A 207 -8.98 6.03 3.11
N PHE A 208 -8.24 5.91 2.01
CA PHE A 208 -6.97 6.58 1.77
C PHE A 208 -6.96 7.18 0.38
N ILE A 209 -6.23 8.28 0.22
CA ILE A 209 -6.14 9.01 -1.05
C ILE A 209 -4.73 8.95 -1.61
N ASP A 210 -4.61 9.11 -2.94
CA ASP A 210 -3.33 9.25 -3.62
C ASP A 210 -2.69 10.58 -3.22
N LYS A 211 -1.46 10.51 -2.71
CA LYS A 211 -0.70 11.71 -2.33
C LYS A 211 -0.49 12.68 -3.49
N MET A 212 -0.27 12.18 -4.71
CA MET A 212 -0.11 13.02 -5.89
C MET A 212 -1.41 13.75 -6.25
N GLU A 213 -2.54 13.06 -6.12
CA GLU A 213 -3.88 13.65 -6.32
C GLU A 213 -4.11 14.78 -5.30
N LYS A 214 -3.88 14.54 -3.99
CA LYS A 214 -3.97 15.58 -2.95
C LYS A 214 -3.06 16.78 -3.25
N MET A 215 -1.81 16.53 -3.65
CA MET A 215 -0.87 17.61 -4.01
C MET A 215 -1.39 18.42 -5.20
N SER A 216 -1.95 17.77 -6.22
CA SER A 216 -2.52 18.46 -7.37
C SER A 216 -3.74 19.31 -7.03
N GLU A 217 -4.58 18.89 -6.08
CA GLU A 217 -5.71 19.69 -5.58
C GLU A 217 -5.26 20.93 -4.80
N THR A 218 -4.15 20.81 -4.05
CA THR A 218 -3.57 21.94 -3.29
C THR A 218 -2.85 22.95 -4.17
N VAL A 219 -2.33 22.52 -5.33
CA VAL A 219 -1.78 23.42 -6.36
C VAL A 219 -2.92 23.87 -7.26
N LYS A 220 -3.77 24.77 -6.74
CA LYS A 220 -4.69 25.50 -7.62
C LYS A 220 -3.85 26.41 -8.53
N PRO A 221 -3.99 26.30 -9.86
CA PRO A 221 -3.29 27.22 -10.75
C PRO A 221 -3.72 28.65 -10.40
N THR A 222 -2.74 29.54 -10.33
CA THR A 222 -2.99 30.95 -10.11
C THR A 222 -3.82 31.53 -11.26
N ASP A 223 -4.56 32.61 -11.01
CA ASP A 223 -5.31 33.30 -12.05
C ASP A 223 -4.40 33.66 -13.25
N GLU A 224 -3.12 33.95 -13.00
CA GLU A 224 -2.12 34.28 -14.02
C GLU A 224 -1.74 33.06 -14.90
N GLU A 225 -1.59 31.88 -14.31
CA GLU A 225 -1.35 30.62 -15.04
C GLU A 225 -2.58 30.22 -15.87
N ILE A 226 -3.79 30.41 -15.32
CA ILE A 226 -5.05 30.16 -16.03
C ILE A 226 -5.20 31.10 -17.23
N LEU A 227 -4.92 32.41 -17.04
CA LEU A 227 -4.99 33.40 -18.11
C LEU A 227 -3.95 33.13 -19.21
N THR A 228 -2.76 32.67 -18.84
CA THR A 228 -1.72 32.30 -19.80
C THR A 228 -2.15 31.12 -20.65
N ALA A 229 -2.64 30.04 -20.04
CA ALA A 229 -3.14 28.86 -20.76
C ALA A 229 -4.35 29.20 -21.65
N LEU A 230 -5.28 30.04 -21.19
CA LEU A 230 -6.41 30.52 -22.00
C LEU A 230 -5.93 31.29 -23.24
N ASN A 231 -4.94 32.16 -23.08
CA ASN A 231 -4.39 32.93 -24.19
C ASN A 231 -3.70 32.04 -25.22
N GLU A 232 -2.96 31.02 -24.79
CA GLU A 232 -2.34 30.04 -25.69
C GLU A 232 -3.39 29.29 -26.52
N ILE A 233 -4.47 28.81 -25.89
CA ILE A 233 -5.58 28.14 -26.59
C ILE A 233 -6.27 29.08 -27.59
N ILE A 234 -6.50 30.35 -27.22
CA ILE A 234 -7.10 31.34 -28.12
C ILE A 234 -6.21 31.60 -29.34
N GLN A 235 -4.89 31.67 -29.17
CA GLN A 235 -3.96 31.85 -30.27
C GLN A 235 -3.92 30.64 -31.20
N ASP A 236 -3.94 29.43 -30.64
CA ASP A 236 -4.00 28.20 -31.43
C ASP A 236 -5.30 28.10 -32.24
N ILE A 237 -6.44 28.46 -31.67
CA ILE A 237 -7.72 28.53 -32.40
C ILE A 237 -7.65 29.56 -33.53
N LYS A 238 -7.13 30.77 -33.27
CA LYS A 238 -6.98 31.80 -34.31
C LYS A 238 -6.09 31.32 -35.45
N ASN A 239 -4.95 30.71 -35.14
CA ASN A 239 -4.03 30.16 -36.13
C ASN A 239 -4.64 29.01 -36.96
N GLN A 240 -5.57 28.24 -36.38
CA GLN A 240 -6.32 27.19 -37.09
C GLN A 240 -7.49 27.72 -37.94
N THR A 241 -7.98 28.93 -37.65
CA THR A 241 -9.11 29.54 -38.38
C THR A 241 -8.64 30.44 -39.54
N GLU A 242 -7.35 30.79 -39.57
CA GLU A 242 -6.71 31.58 -40.64
C GLU A 242 -6.02 30.73 -41.73
N GLN A 243 -6.20 29.39 -41.71
CA GLN A 243 -5.88 28.46 -42.81
C GLN A 243 -7.14 28.03 -43.56
#